data_AF-A0A183IJS4-F1
#
_entry.id   AF-A0A183IJS4-F1
#
_cell.length_a   1.000
_cell.length_b   1.000
_cell.length_c   1.000
_cell.angle_alpha   90.00
_cell.angle_beta   90.00
_cell.angle_gamma   90.00
#
_symmetry.space_group_name_H-M   'P 1'
#
loop_
_entity.id
_entity.type
_entity.pdbx_description
1 polymer ?
#
loop_
_entity_poly.entity_id
_entity_poly.type
_entity_poly.pdbx_seq_one_letter_code
_entity_poly.pdbx_strand_id
1 'polypeptide(L)'
;MPFHQFKLESVLQEFILDNDSLQRMMYVMEKMMNYGLTGAESSIAMLPSFVPSLPEGDETGRYLAMDLGGTNLRVLLMDIKKEDSITESRNFRVPQAVMTGTGEGLFDFIVNCLANFLDEKGLLDAGLSLGFTFSYPCDQHGIRSAKLLHWTKGFNASGVVGNDVVVMLEEAIKRRGNIKVKIVALMNDTVGTQISTAHDIGQCALGVIVG
;
A
#
# COMPACT_ATOMS: atom_id res chain seq x y z
N MET A 1 22.19 -49.08 -4.07
CA MET A 1 22.44 -47.78 -3.41
C MET A 1 21.47 -47.65 -2.25
N PRO A 2 21.90 -47.41 -1.00
CA PRO A 2 20.98 -47.33 0.12
C PRO A 2 20.27 -45.98 0.09
N PHE A 3 18.93 -46.01 0.06
CA PHE A 3 18.10 -44.84 0.31
C PHE A 3 18.40 -44.35 1.73
N HIS A 4 18.96 -43.14 1.88
CA HIS A 4 19.06 -42.49 3.18
C HIS A 4 17.63 -42.18 3.65
N GLN A 5 17.15 -42.97 4.61
CA GLN A 5 15.89 -42.73 5.29
C GLN A 5 16.12 -41.56 6.25
N PHE A 6 15.96 -40.33 5.75
CA PHE A 6 15.91 -39.15 6.62
C PHE A 6 14.76 -39.36 7.61
N LYS A 7 15.08 -39.42 8.91
CA LYS A 7 14.06 -39.45 9.95
C LYS A 7 13.36 -38.09 9.93
N LEU A 8 12.03 -38.10 9.87
CA LEU A 8 11.20 -36.88 9.90
C LEU A 8 11.68 -35.87 10.95
N GLU A 9 12.08 -36.36 12.13
CA GLU A 9 12.65 -35.59 13.24
C GLU A 9 13.87 -34.74 12.83
N SER A 10 14.79 -35.29 12.04
CA SER A 10 15.97 -34.54 11.57
C SER A 10 15.62 -33.39 10.65
N VAL A 11 14.58 -33.56 9.81
CA VAL A 11 14.08 -32.51 8.93
C VAL A 11 13.32 -31.45 9.72
N LEU A 12 12.50 -31.87 10.69
CA LEU A 12 11.73 -30.95 11.52
C LEU A 12 12.62 -30.10 12.46
N GLN A 13 13.74 -30.66 12.93
CA GLN A 13 14.65 -29.95 13.83
C GLN A 13 15.22 -28.67 13.20
N GLU A 14 15.39 -28.64 11.87
CA GLU A 14 15.88 -27.44 11.15
C GLU A 14 14.89 -26.26 11.17
N PHE A 15 13.61 -26.51 11.49
CA PHE A 15 12.57 -25.49 11.61
C PHE A 15 12.32 -25.05 13.06
N ILE A 16 12.94 -25.70 14.04
CA ILE A 16 12.81 -25.34 15.46
C ILE A 16 13.84 -24.26 15.77
N LEU A 17 13.36 -23.03 15.94
CA LEU A 17 14.19 -21.90 16.37
C LEU A 17 14.17 -21.81 17.90
N ASP A 18 15.36 -21.92 18.51
CA ASP A 18 15.52 -21.67 19.94
C ASP A 18 15.56 -20.17 20.26
N ASN A 19 15.50 -19.84 21.56
CA ASN A 19 15.48 -18.46 22.01
C ASN A 19 16.73 -17.68 21.60
N ASP A 20 17.90 -18.34 21.59
CA ASP A 20 19.16 -17.70 21.20
C ASP A 20 19.15 -17.33 19.71
N SER A 21 18.61 -18.21 18.86
CA SER A 21 18.41 -17.95 17.44
C SER A 21 17.44 -16.79 17.21
N LEU A 22 16.31 -16.76 17.93
CA LEU A 22 15.33 -15.67 17.85
C LEU A 22 15.93 -14.32 18.29
N GLN A 23 16.69 -14.29 19.39
CA GLN A 23 17.39 -13.09 19.86
C GLN A 23 18.42 -12.61 18.84
N ARG A 24 19.16 -13.52 18.21
CA ARG A 24 20.11 -13.18 17.14
C ARG A 24 19.38 -12.58 15.93
N MET A 25 18.25 -13.14 15.53
CA MET A 25 17.44 -12.59 14.44
C MET A 25 16.93 -11.18 14.76
N MET A 26 16.43 -10.96 15.97
CA MET A 26 16.01 -9.63 16.44
C MET A 26 17.15 -8.62 16.38
N TYR A 27 18.34 -8.97 16.89
CA TYR A 27 19.52 -8.11 16.86
C TYR A 27 19.93 -7.75 15.42
N VAL A 28 19.94 -8.72 14.52
CA VAL A 28 20.29 -8.48 13.10
C VAL A 28 19.26 -7.57 12.44
N MET A 29 17.97 -7.79 12.69
CA MET A 29 16.90 -6.95 12.16
C MET A 29 17.02 -5.50 12.66
N GLU A 30 17.18 -5.30 13.96
CA GLU A 30 17.38 -3.98 14.57
C GLU A 30 18.60 -3.26 13.98
N LYS A 31 19.72 -3.98 13.83
CA LYS A 31 20.93 -3.43 13.21
C LYS A 31 20.68 -2.96 11.77
N MET A 32 19.98 -3.76 10.96
CA MET A 32 19.66 -3.38 9.58
C MET A 32 18.65 -2.22 9.51
N MET A 33 17.68 -2.15 10.44
CA MET A 33 16.80 -0.99 10.55
C MET A 33 17.60 0.29 10.84
N ASN A 34 18.53 0.25 11.81
CA ASN A 34 19.39 1.39 12.12
C ASN A 34 20.28 1.81 10.94
N TYR A 35 20.79 0.86 10.16
CA TYR A 35 21.54 1.16 8.95
C TYR A 35 20.67 1.81 7.88
N GLY A 36 19.46 1.29 7.65
CA GLY A 36 18.51 1.87 6.70
C GLY A 36 18.14 3.32 7.06
N LEU A 37 17.88 3.58 8.35
CA LEU A 37 17.56 4.93 8.85
C LEU A 37 18.71 5.93 8.69
N THR A 38 19.96 5.48 8.71
CA THR A 38 21.15 6.34 8.57
C THR A 38 21.64 6.46 7.13
N GLY A 39 20.98 5.78 6.18
CA GLY A 39 21.40 5.73 4.78
C GLY A 39 22.64 4.85 4.52
N ALA A 40 23.05 4.03 5.49
CA ALA A 40 24.10 3.04 5.30
C ALA A 40 23.59 1.84 4.48
N GLU A 41 24.51 1.02 3.96
CA GLU A 41 24.14 -0.22 3.26
C GLU A 41 23.33 -1.13 4.19
N SER A 42 22.08 -1.41 3.81
CA SER A 42 21.14 -2.20 4.60
C SER A 42 20.28 -3.08 3.71
N SER A 43 19.90 -4.24 4.24
CA SER A 43 18.87 -5.10 3.65
C SER A 43 17.43 -4.62 3.93
N ILE A 44 17.25 -3.63 4.82
CA ILE A 44 15.96 -3.03 5.17
C ILE A 44 15.98 -1.55 4.80
N ALA A 45 15.12 -1.15 3.87
CA ALA A 45 15.16 0.18 3.26
C ALA A 45 14.75 1.33 4.20
N MET A 46 13.93 1.07 5.22
CA MET A 46 13.45 2.08 6.19
C MET A 46 12.91 3.38 5.56
N LEU A 47 12.04 3.21 4.58
CA LEU A 47 11.52 4.31 3.76
C LEU A 47 10.57 5.21 4.56
N PRO A 48 10.75 6.54 4.57
CA PRO A 48 9.87 7.46 5.29
C PRO A 48 8.49 7.54 4.63
N SER A 49 7.43 7.46 5.43
CA SER A 49 6.03 7.51 4.95
C SER A 49 5.50 8.93 4.70
N PHE A 50 6.17 9.95 5.23
CA PHE A 50 5.73 11.35 5.25
C PHE A 50 4.37 11.59 5.94
N VAL A 51 3.87 10.63 6.72
CA VAL A 51 2.73 10.83 7.61
C VAL A 51 3.26 11.45 8.92
N PRO A 52 2.86 12.69 9.26
CA PRO A 52 3.51 13.43 10.34
C PRO A 52 3.10 12.98 11.74
N SER A 53 1.87 12.47 11.90
CA SER A 53 1.30 12.07 13.18
C SER A 53 0.21 11.01 12.98
N LEU A 54 -0.09 10.29 14.06
CA LEU A 54 -1.27 9.45 14.13
C LEU A 54 -2.54 10.30 14.27
N PRO A 55 -3.70 9.74 13.92
CA PRO A 55 -4.98 10.42 14.08
C PRO A 55 -5.29 10.70 15.56
N GLU A 56 -6.01 11.79 15.81
CA GLU A 56 -6.44 12.23 17.15
C GLU A 56 -7.87 11.76 17.49
N GLY A 57 -8.62 11.28 16.50
CA GLY A 57 -10.00 10.79 16.64
C GLY A 57 -11.06 11.89 16.54
N ASP A 58 -10.67 13.11 16.19
CA ASP A 58 -11.55 14.23 15.89
C ASP A 58 -11.65 14.53 14.38
N GLU A 59 -11.03 13.68 13.54
CA GLU A 59 -11.09 13.79 12.10
C GLU A 59 -12.54 13.71 11.62
N THR A 60 -12.89 14.58 10.68
CA THR A 60 -14.22 14.57 10.05
C THR A 60 -14.11 14.87 8.57
N GLY A 61 -15.05 14.34 7.80
CA GLY A 61 -15.19 14.67 6.39
C GLY A 61 -15.36 13.46 5.49
N ARG A 62 -15.55 13.73 4.21
CA ARG A 62 -15.77 12.70 3.20
C ARG A 62 -14.54 12.54 2.32
N TYR A 63 -13.97 11.35 2.31
CA TYR A 63 -12.71 11.04 1.65
C TYR A 63 -12.83 9.80 0.78
N LEU A 64 -12.01 9.75 -0.26
CA LEU A 64 -11.80 8.54 -1.05
C LEU A 64 -10.50 7.87 -0.60
N ALA A 65 -10.50 6.55 -0.64
CA ALA A 65 -9.27 5.77 -0.62
C ALA A 65 -9.26 4.77 -1.77
N MET A 66 -8.08 4.51 -2.33
CA MET A 66 -7.87 3.41 -3.25
C MET A 66 -6.74 2.55 -2.73
N ASP A 67 -6.90 1.24 -2.84
CA ASP A 67 -5.89 0.26 -2.46
C ASP A 67 -5.63 -0.70 -3.62
N LEU A 68 -4.44 -0.59 -4.21
CA LEU A 68 -4.00 -1.49 -5.27
C LEU A 68 -3.22 -2.66 -4.66
N GLY A 69 -3.93 -3.75 -4.40
CA GLY A 69 -3.35 -5.02 -3.97
C GLY A 69 -2.75 -5.83 -5.13
N GLY A 70 -2.40 -7.08 -4.85
CA GLY A 70 -1.76 -7.98 -5.84
C GLY A 70 -2.71 -8.49 -6.95
N THR A 71 -4.02 -8.48 -6.74
CA THR A 71 -5.01 -8.98 -7.72
C THR A 71 -6.29 -8.14 -7.80
N ASN A 72 -6.51 -7.27 -6.83
CA ASN A 72 -7.71 -6.45 -6.73
C ASN A 72 -7.32 -5.00 -6.48
N LEU A 73 -8.08 -4.10 -7.11
CA LEU A 73 -8.16 -2.70 -6.74
C LEU A 73 -9.39 -2.53 -5.87
N ARG A 74 -9.22 -1.99 -4.67
CA ARG A 74 -10.33 -1.60 -3.80
C ARG A 74 -10.51 -0.09 -3.86
N VAL A 75 -11.74 0.37 -4.07
CA VAL A 75 -12.12 1.78 -3.96
C VAL A 75 -13.02 1.93 -2.74
N LEU A 76 -12.74 2.91 -1.90
CA LEU A 76 -13.49 3.21 -0.68
C LEU A 76 -13.99 4.65 -0.69
N LEU A 77 -15.23 4.86 -0.23
CA LEU A 77 -15.77 6.15 0.17
C LEU A 77 -15.97 6.12 1.68
N MET A 78 -15.24 6.98 2.38
CA MET A 78 -15.26 7.09 3.84
C MET A 78 -15.94 8.40 4.20
N ASP A 79 -17.02 8.32 4.98
CA ASP A 79 -17.65 9.46 5.65
C ASP A 79 -17.22 9.39 7.12
N ILE A 80 -16.13 10.08 7.44
CA ILE A 80 -15.47 10.05 8.75
C ILE A 80 -16.19 11.03 9.68
N LYS A 81 -16.60 10.51 10.83
CA LYS A 81 -17.27 11.22 11.93
C LYS A 81 -16.81 10.63 13.25
N LYS A 82 -16.91 11.42 14.31
CA LYS A 82 -16.46 11.05 15.66
C LYS A 82 -17.03 9.73 16.21
N GLU A 83 -18.30 9.43 15.96
CA GLU A 83 -18.97 8.25 16.55
C GLU A 83 -19.59 7.31 15.50
N ASP A 84 -19.95 7.81 14.32
CA ASP A 84 -20.66 7.07 13.27
C ASP A 84 -19.97 7.17 11.90
N SER A 85 -18.69 6.80 11.85
CA SER A 85 -17.96 6.72 10.58
C SER A 85 -18.53 5.62 9.69
N ILE A 86 -18.86 5.94 8.44
CA ILE A 86 -19.41 4.99 7.46
C ILE A 86 -18.41 4.81 6.34
N THR A 87 -18.06 3.57 6.04
CA THR A 87 -17.20 3.22 4.90
C THR A 87 -17.95 2.32 3.93
N GLU A 88 -18.07 2.78 2.69
CA GLU A 88 -18.52 1.98 1.57
C GLU A 88 -17.32 1.58 0.71
N SER A 89 -17.28 0.33 0.24
CA SER A 89 -16.16 -0.12 -0.60
C SER A 89 -16.59 -1.03 -1.73
N ARG A 90 -15.77 -1.05 -2.78
CA ARG A 90 -15.94 -1.93 -3.93
C ARG A 90 -14.59 -2.49 -4.39
N ASN A 91 -14.57 -3.79 -4.63
CA ASN A 91 -13.41 -4.48 -5.20
C ASN A 91 -13.59 -4.65 -6.71
N PHE A 92 -12.53 -4.35 -7.44
CA PHE A 92 -12.40 -4.55 -8.87
C PHE A 92 -11.24 -5.51 -9.12
N ARG A 93 -11.52 -6.64 -9.78
CA ARG A 93 -10.47 -7.57 -10.18
C ARG A 93 -9.62 -6.94 -11.27
N VAL A 94 -8.31 -6.87 -11.05
CA VAL A 94 -7.37 -6.36 -12.05
C VAL A 94 -7.10 -7.48 -13.07
N PRO A 95 -7.40 -7.30 -14.37
CA PRO A 95 -7.10 -8.30 -15.37
C PRO A 95 -5.58 -8.51 -15.51
N GLN A 96 -5.14 -9.75 -15.74
CA GLN A 96 -3.71 -10.06 -15.92
C GLN A 96 -3.07 -9.23 -17.04
N ALA A 97 -3.80 -9.01 -18.13
CA ALA A 97 -3.33 -8.19 -19.25
C ALA A 97 -3.08 -6.72 -18.87
N VAL A 98 -3.79 -6.20 -17.86
CA VAL A 98 -3.55 -4.86 -17.30
C VAL A 98 -2.34 -4.89 -16.37
N MET A 99 -2.21 -5.92 -15.52
CA MET A 99 -1.08 -6.08 -14.60
C MET A 99 0.28 -6.15 -15.30
N THR A 100 0.33 -6.76 -16.49
CA THR A 100 1.56 -6.94 -17.29
C THR A 100 1.57 -6.10 -18.57
N GLY A 101 0.66 -5.13 -18.68
CA GLY A 101 0.51 -4.27 -19.84
C GLY A 101 1.39 -3.02 -19.78
N THR A 102 0.87 -1.90 -20.25
CA THR A 102 1.54 -0.59 -20.13
C THR A 102 1.13 0.12 -18.84
N GLY A 103 2.00 1.01 -18.34
CA GLY A 103 1.68 1.89 -17.22
C GLY A 103 0.45 2.74 -17.50
N GLU A 104 0.35 3.33 -18.69
CA GLU A 104 -0.85 4.08 -19.11
C GLU A 104 -2.12 3.24 -18.99
N GLY A 105 -2.12 2.01 -19.51
CA GLY A 105 -3.28 1.12 -19.42
C GLY A 105 -3.63 0.71 -17.99
N LEU A 106 -2.64 0.56 -17.10
CA LEU A 106 -2.88 0.30 -15.68
C LEU A 106 -3.56 1.49 -14.99
N PHE A 107 -3.02 2.69 -15.13
CA PHE A 107 -3.59 3.87 -14.48
C PHE A 107 -4.93 4.28 -15.08
N ASP A 108 -5.14 4.08 -16.39
CA ASP A 108 -6.44 4.27 -17.03
C ASP A 108 -7.48 3.27 -16.48
N PHE A 109 -7.10 2.00 -16.28
CA PHE A 109 -7.97 1.02 -15.62
C PHE A 109 -8.35 1.46 -14.19
N ILE A 110 -7.38 1.91 -13.38
CA ILE A 110 -7.62 2.39 -12.01
C ILE A 110 -8.62 3.55 -12.02
N VAL A 111 -8.41 4.54 -12.89
CA VAL A 111 -9.27 5.72 -13.01
C VAL A 111 -10.66 5.34 -13.53
N ASN A 112 -10.77 4.35 -14.42
CA ASN A 112 -12.06 3.84 -14.87
C ASN A 112 -12.86 3.19 -13.74
N CYS A 113 -12.21 2.37 -12.89
CA CYS A 113 -12.83 1.80 -11.70
C CYS A 113 -13.31 2.87 -10.73
N LEU A 114 -12.46 3.87 -10.45
CA LEU A 114 -12.80 5.01 -9.58
C LEU A 114 -14.02 5.75 -10.11
N ALA A 115 -14.02 6.11 -11.39
CA ALA A 115 -15.10 6.88 -11.98
C ALA A 115 -16.42 6.12 -12.03
N ASN A 116 -16.40 4.81 -12.34
CA ASN A 116 -17.62 3.99 -12.29
C ASN A 116 -18.20 3.95 -10.87
N PHE A 117 -17.34 3.83 -9.85
CA PHE A 117 -17.78 3.87 -8.44
C PHE A 117 -18.36 5.24 -8.05
N LEU A 118 -17.80 6.34 -8.56
CA LEU A 118 -18.30 7.69 -8.31
C LEU A 118 -19.60 8.00 -9.06
N ASP A 119 -19.74 7.54 -10.31
CA ASP A 119 -20.92 7.77 -11.15
C ASP A 119 -22.17 7.16 -10.53
N GLU A 120 -22.08 5.90 -10.08
CA GLU A 120 -23.18 5.22 -9.40
C GLU A 120 -23.62 5.91 -8.10
N LYS A 121 -22.75 6.73 -7.52
CA LYS A 121 -23.03 7.52 -6.31
C LYS A 121 -23.43 8.96 -6.62
N GLY A 122 -23.40 9.39 -7.88
CA GLY A 122 -23.63 10.78 -8.27
C GLY A 122 -22.55 11.74 -7.77
N LEU A 123 -21.30 11.28 -7.65
CA LEU A 123 -20.19 12.01 -7.01
C LEU A 123 -19.05 12.40 -7.98
N LEU A 124 -19.26 12.29 -9.30
CA LEU A 124 -18.23 12.63 -10.29
C LEU A 124 -17.67 14.05 -10.14
N ASP A 125 -18.52 15.01 -9.76
CA ASP A 125 -18.17 16.42 -9.63
C ASP A 125 -17.90 16.89 -8.18
N ALA A 126 -17.87 15.96 -7.21
CA ALA A 126 -17.85 16.29 -5.79
C ALA A 126 -16.53 16.91 -5.26
N GLY A 127 -15.44 16.83 -6.03
CA GLY A 127 -14.16 17.43 -5.62
C GLY A 127 -13.49 16.73 -4.44
N LEU A 128 -13.64 15.40 -4.34
CA LEU A 128 -13.21 14.63 -3.17
C LEU A 128 -11.68 14.48 -3.10
N SER A 129 -11.16 14.50 -1.88
CA SER A 129 -9.76 14.17 -1.59
C SER A 129 -9.56 12.66 -1.59
N LEU A 130 -8.51 12.20 -2.26
CA LEU A 130 -8.17 10.79 -2.44
C LEU A 130 -6.82 10.46 -1.81
N GLY A 131 -6.80 9.48 -0.91
CA GLY A 131 -5.60 8.77 -0.48
C GLY A 131 -5.36 7.53 -1.34
N PHE A 132 -4.14 7.33 -1.81
CA PHE A 132 -3.79 6.17 -2.63
C PHE A 132 -2.84 5.25 -1.88
N THR A 133 -3.36 4.11 -1.44
CA THR A 133 -2.56 3.00 -0.90
C THR A 133 -1.96 2.23 -2.07
N PHE A 134 -0.65 2.38 -2.23
CA PHE A 134 0.12 1.77 -3.30
C PHE A 134 1.21 0.87 -2.71
N SER A 135 0.85 -0.39 -2.53
CA SER A 135 1.59 -1.37 -1.73
C SER A 135 2.74 -2.03 -2.50
N TYR A 136 3.58 -1.21 -3.12
CA TYR A 136 4.77 -1.60 -3.85
C TYR A 136 5.98 -0.80 -3.33
N PRO A 137 7.20 -1.34 -3.47
CA PRO A 137 8.40 -0.62 -3.07
C PRO A 137 8.56 0.69 -3.85
N CYS A 138 8.50 1.82 -3.15
CA CYS A 138 8.62 3.15 -3.74
C CYS A 138 9.65 4.01 -3.00
N ASP A 139 10.41 4.78 -3.76
CA ASP A 139 11.23 5.87 -3.24
C ASP A 139 10.34 7.12 -3.09
N GLN A 140 9.88 7.36 -1.87
CA GLN A 140 8.93 8.43 -1.56
C GLN A 140 9.68 9.74 -1.28
N HIS A 141 9.33 10.82 -1.99
CA HIS A 141 9.95 12.14 -1.86
C HIS A 141 9.04 13.14 -1.13
N GLY A 142 7.80 12.74 -0.84
CA GLY A 142 6.83 13.49 -0.07
C GLY A 142 5.52 12.71 0.06
N ILE A 143 4.55 13.24 0.80
CA ILE A 143 3.23 12.58 0.98
C ILE A 143 2.47 12.43 -0.35
N ARG A 144 2.83 13.18 -1.40
CA ARG A 144 2.22 13.14 -2.74
C ARG A 144 3.23 12.87 -3.87
N SER A 145 4.35 12.24 -3.57
CA SER A 145 5.37 11.95 -4.59
C SER A 145 6.12 10.69 -4.24
N ALA A 146 6.07 9.70 -5.12
CA ALA A 146 6.76 8.43 -4.92
C ALA A 146 7.10 7.75 -6.23
N LYS A 147 8.38 7.43 -6.42
CA LYS A 147 8.87 6.71 -7.60
C LYS A 147 8.84 5.21 -7.35
N LEU A 148 8.21 4.46 -8.24
CA LEU A 148 8.23 3.00 -8.13
C LEU A 148 9.66 2.47 -8.32
N LEU A 149 10.15 1.64 -7.39
CA LEU A 149 11.49 1.05 -7.47
C LEU A 149 11.51 -0.24 -8.30
N HIS A 150 10.58 -1.15 -8.04
CA HIS A 150 10.39 -2.37 -8.79
C HIS A 150 9.03 -2.97 -8.50
N TRP A 151 8.51 -3.76 -9.44
CA TRP A 151 7.25 -4.47 -9.25
C TRP A 151 7.41 -5.72 -8.38
N THR A 152 6.34 -6.06 -7.67
CA THR A 152 6.17 -7.30 -6.91
C THR A 152 4.77 -7.86 -7.18
N LYS A 153 4.37 -8.95 -6.51
CA LYS A 153 2.98 -9.46 -6.53
C LYS A 153 2.44 -9.80 -7.93
N GLY A 154 3.33 -10.14 -8.88
CA GLY A 154 2.96 -10.52 -10.25
C GLY A 154 2.65 -9.34 -11.20
N PHE A 155 2.75 -8.10 -10.74
CA PHE A 155 2.69 -6.93 -11.63
C PHE A 155 3.98 -6.79 -12.44
N ASN A 156 3.86 -6.27 -13.65
CA ASN A 156 4.99 -5.92 -14.50
C ASN A 156 4.61 -4.87 -15.57
N ALA A 157 3.81 -3.87 -15.19
CA ALA A 157 3.38 -2.84 -16.14
C ALA A 157 4.57 -1.99 -16.60
N SER A 158 4.78 -1.89 -17.91
CA SER A 158 5.93 -1.21 -18.50
C SER A 158 5.85 0.31 -18.34
N GLY A 159 6.99 0.96 -18.09
CA GLY A 159 7.05 2.43 -18.02
C GLY A 159 6.54 3.02 -16.70
N VAL A 160 6.33 2.21 -15.65
CA VAL A 160 6.01 2.71 -14.30
C VAL A 160 7.24 2.76 -13.41
N VAL A 161 8.13 1.76 -13.49
CA VAL A 161 9.37 1.73 -12.71
C VAL A 161 10.22 2.96 -13.01
N GLY A 162 10.65 3.65 -11.95
CA GLY A 162 11.41 4.91 -12.01
C GLY A 162 10.56 6.18 -12.15
N ASN A 163 9.24 6.05 -12.39
CA ASN A 163 8.32 7.18 -12.55
C ASN A 163 7.49 7.42 -11.29
N ASP A 164 7.04 8.66 -11.12
CA ASP A 164 6.21 9.06 -9.99
C ASP A 164 4.76 8.59 -10.19
N VAL A 165 4.32 7.66 -9.36
CA VAL A 165 3.00 7.02 -9.51
C VAL A 165 1.84 7.97 -9.18
N VAL A 166 2.07 9.03 -8.39
CA VAL A 166 1.06 10.06 -8.14
C VAL A 166 0.85 10.87 -9.41
N VAL A 167 1.94 11.30 -10.07
CA VAL A 167 1.87 12.02 -11.34
C VAL A 167 1.15 11.18 -12.40
N MET A 168 1.50 9.90 -12.54
CA MET A 168 0.86 9.01 -13.51
C MET A 168 -0.65 8.86 -13.27
N LEU A 169 -1.08 8.80 -11.99
CA LEU A 169 -2.49 8.76 -11.63
C LEU A 169 -3.20 10.10 -11.89
N GLU A 170 -2.57 11.23 -11.59
CA GLU A 170 -3.11 12.56 -11.91
C GLU A 170 -3.28 12.77 -13.42
N GLU A 171 -2.31 12.32 -14.22
CA GLU A 171 -2.39 12.35 -15.68
C GLU A 171 -3.55 11.47 -16.19
N ALA A 172 -3.74 10.28 -15.64
CA ALA A 172 -4.87 9.41 -16.00
C ALA A 172 -6.22 10.04 -15.64
N ILE A 173 -6.32 10.68 -14.46
CA ILE A 173 -7.51 11.44 -14.06
C ILE A 173 -7.79 12.57 -15.07
N LYS A 174 -6.75 13.31 -15.45
CA LYS A 174 -6.85 14.41 -16.43
C LYS A 174 -7.23 13.91 -17.83
N ARG A 175 -6.66 12.80 -18.30
CA ARG A 175 -6.99 12.18 -19.60
C ARG A 175 -8.45 11.76 -19.66
N ARG A 176 -8.98 11.17 -18.57
CA ARG A 176 -10.40 10.80 -18.50
C ARG A 176 -11.32 12.03 -18.48
N GLY A 177 -10.94 13.08 -17.74
CA GLY A 177 -11.55 14.41 -17.83
C GLY A 177 -12.95 14.59 -17.22
N ASN A 178 -13.61 13.53 -16.75
CA ASN A 178 -14.98 13.60 -16.21
C ASN A 178 -15.09 13.29 -14.70
N ILE A 179 -13.99 13.36 -13.96
CA ILE A 179 -14.00 13.22 -12.50
C ILE A 179 -13.22 14.36 -11.83
N LYS A 180 -13.77 14.89 -10.74
CA LYS A 180 -13.13 15.88 -9.87
C LYS A 180 -12.65 15.21 -8.60
N VAL A 181 -11.40 14.77 -8.62
CA VAL A 181 -10.72 14.14 -7.50
C VAL A 181 -9.33 14.77 -7.33
N LYS A 182 -8.93 15.03 -6.09
CA LYS A 182 -7.60 15.54 -5.74
C LYS A 182 -6.83 14.47 -4.97
N ILE A 183 -5.72 14.00 -5.51
CA ILE A 183 -4.84 13.09 -4.78
C ILE A 183 -4.13 13.90 -3.69
N VAL A 184 -4.31 13.53 -2.43
CA VAL A 184 -3.73 14.28 -1.28
C VAL A 184 -2.66 13.49 -0.54
N ALA A 185 -2.65 12.17 -0.70
CA ALA A 185 -1.66 11.31 -0.08
C ALA A 185 -1.42 10.04 -0.90
N LEU A 186 -0.20 9.54 -0.85
CA LEU A 186 0.19 8.18 -1.18
C LEU A 186 0.78 7.52 0.06
N MET A 187 0.42 6.27 0.31
CA MET A 187 0.96 5.50 1.43
C MET A 187 1.12 4.02 1.09
N ASN A 188 1.95 3.32 1.86
CA ASN A 188 2.01 1.86 1.84
C ASN A 188 0.86 1.25 2.68
N ASP A 189 0.48 0.00 2.40
CA ASP A 189 -0.54 -0.73 3.17
C ASP A 189 -0.20 -0.85 4.66
N THR A 190 1.06 -1.11 5.02
CA THR A 190 1.45 -1.20 6.45
C THR A 190 1.18 0.11 7.21
N VAL A 191 1.46 1.26 6.57
CA VAL A 191 1.19 2.60 7.12
C VAL A 191 -0.32 2.83 7.22
N GLY A 192 -1.09 2.48 6.19
CA GLY A 192 -2.55 2.56 6.22
C GLY A 192 -3.17 1.69 7.31
N THR A 193 -2.66 0.47 7.52
CA THR A 193 -3.08 -0.41 8.60
C THR A 193 -2.81 0.21 9.97
N GLN A 194 -1.63 0.81 10.17
CA GLN A 194 -1.31 1.48 11.43
C GLN A 194 -2.26 2.65 11.71
N ILE A 195 -2.46 3.53 10.71
CA ILE A 195 -3.28 4.74 10.85
C ILE A 195 -4.75 4.39 11.08
N SER A 196 -5.30 3.46 10.29
CA SER A 196 -6.68 3.00 10.47
C SER A 196 -6.90 2.39 11.86
N THR A 197 -5.92 1.62 12.35
CA THR A 197 -6.00 1.06 13.70
C THR A 197 -5.90 2.15 14.76
N ALA A 198 -4.96 3.09 14.61
CA ALA A 198 -4.81 4.22 15.52
C ALA A 198 -6.08 5.09 15.60
N HIS A 199 -6.81 5.25 14.49
CA HIS A 199 -8.08 5.97 14.47
C HIS A 199 -9.12 5.28 15.36
N ASP A 200 -9.19 3.95 15.33
CA ASP A 200 -10.23 3.19 16.05
C ASP A 200 -9.93 3.00 17.54
N ILE A 201 -8.66 2.82 17.91
CA ILE A 201 -8.26 2.51 19.30
C ILE A 201 -7.40 3.60 19.97
N GLY A 202 -7.19 4.74 19.29
CA GLY A 202 -6.44 5.90 19.77
C GLY A 202 -4.91 5.75 19.81
N GLN A 203 -4.38 4.52 19.84
CA GLN A 203 -2.94 4.27 19.83
C GLN A 203 -2.59 3.02 19.02
N CYS A 204 -1.65 3.12 18.07
CA CYS A 204 -1.13 1.96 17.34
C CYS A 204 0.37 2.15 17.06
N ALA A 205 1.19 1.30 17.68
CA ALA A 205 2.65 1.39 17.55
C ALA A 205 3.19 0.81 16.23
N LEU A 206 2.50 -0.17 15.64
CA LEU A 206 3.00 -0.89 14.49
C LEU A 206 1.85 -1.45 13.64
N GLY A 207 1.89 -1.20 12.33
CA GLY A 207 1.11 -1.93 11.33
C GLY A 207 1.98 -3.03 10.70
N VAL A 208 1.48 -4.27 10.67
CA VAL A 208 2.18 -5.42 10.06
C VAL A 208 1.24 -6.11 9.09
N ILE A 209 1.74 -6.41 7.89
CA ILE A 209 1.05 -7.25 6.92
C ILE A 209 1.68 -8.65 6.94
N VAL A 210 0.86 -9.66 7.19
CA VAL A 210 1.22 -11.08 7.10
C VAL A 210 0.20 -11.75 6.16
N GLY A 211 0.59 -11.99 4.91
CA GLY A 211 -0.30 -12.51 3.87
C GLY A 211 0.42 -12.88 2.59
#